data_AF-A0A430BDR2-F1
#
_entry.id   AF-A0A430BDR2-F1
#
_cell.length_a   1.000
_cell.length_b   1.000
_cell.length_c   1.000
_cell.angle_alpha   90.00
_cell.angle_beta   90.00
_cell.angle_gamma   90.00
#
_symmetry.space_group_name_H-M   'P 1'
#
loop_
_entity.id
_entity.type
_entity.pdbx_description
1 polymer ?
#
loop_
_entity_poly.entity_id
_entity_poly.type
_entity_poly.pdbx_seq_one_letter_code
_entity_poly.pdbx_strand_id
1 'polypeptide(L)'
;PPPPSSPPVSPGLAQAPTTVAMLMAMASADPQRDRRARMASDSARGVHLLDKLHRAVVAGEADAASLQALSEWLEGFEVPDDPHLAALARDIALRVEVELAKHEAGR
;
A
#
# COMPACT_ATOMS: atom_id res chain seq x y z
N PRO A 1 -30.46 62.88 18.92
CA PRO A 1 -29.02 62.79 18.57
C PRO A 1 -28.80 61.51 17.75
N PRO A 2 -28.15 61.54 16.58
CA PRO A 2 -27.93 60.32 15.79
C PRO A 2 -26.82 59.45 16.41
N PRO A 3 -26.88 58.10 16.29
CA PRO A 3 -25.81 57.21 16.73
C PRO A 3 -24.59 57.26 15.77
N PRO A 4 -23.36 56.95 16.26
CA PRO A 4 -22.14 57.03 15.47
C PRO A 4 -22.01 55.90 14.45
N SER A 5 -21.52 56.26 13.25
CA SER A 5 -21.24 55.37 12.12
C SER A 5 -20.04 54.45 12.39
N SER A 6 -20.19 53.15 12.12
CA SER A 6 -19.08 52.16 12.14
C SER A 6 -18.21 52.26 10.87
N PRO A 7 -16.87 52.04 10.95
CA PRO A 7 -16.00 52.03 9.78
C PRO A 7 -16.06 50.69 9.02
N PRO A 8 -15.72 50.65 7.71
CA PRO A 8 -15.72 49.43 6.92
C PRO A 8 -14.53 48.52 7.28
N VAL A 9 -14.83 47.26 7.59
CA VAL A 9 -13.84 46.18 7.71
C VAL A 9 -13.31 45.82 6.33
N SER A 10 -12.03 46.08 6.07
CA SER A 10 -11.33 45.55 4.90
C SER A 10 -11.12 44.04 5.05
N PRO A 11 -11.41 43.22 4.01
CA PRO A 11 -11.09 41.80 4.05
C PRO A 11 -9.59 41.61 3.83
N GLY A 12 -8.85 41.47 4.94
CA GLY A 12 -7.47 41.00 4.92
C GLY A 12 -7.41 39.55 4.46
N LEU A 13 -6.65 39.31 3.40
CA LEU A 13 -6.31 37.99 2.84
C LEU A 13 -5.86 37.01 3.94
N ALA A 14 -6.73 36.06 4.27
CA ALA A 14 -6.38 34.87 5.05
C ALA A 14 -5.57 33.91 4.17
N GLN A 15 -4.28 34.17 4.01
CA GLN A 15 -3.33 33.25 3.36
C GLN A 15 -2.08 33.09 4.24
N ALA A 16 -2.19 32.40 5.40
CA ALA A 16 -0.99 32.05 6.16
C ALA A 16 -1.06 30.90 7.22
N PRO A 17 -2.14 30.12 7.47
CA PRO A 17 -2.03 29.01 8.42
C PRO A 17 -1.52 27.68 7.82
N THR A 18 -1.53 27.53 6.49
CA THR A 18 -1.26 26.23 5.84
C THR A 18 0.21 25.81 5.93
N THR A 19 1.15 26.76 5.86
CA THR A 19 2.57 26.44 5.73
C THR A 19 3.18 25.90 7.03
N VAL A 20 2.85 26.48 8.18
CA VAL A 20 3.38 26.01 9.48
C VAL A 20 2.75 24.67 9.89
N ALA A 21 1.44 24.51 9.66
CA ALA A 21 0.77 23.23 9.90
C ALA A 21 1.33 22.11 9.00
N MET A 22 1.62 22.41 7.74
CA MET A 22 2.23 21.45 6.80
C MET A 22 3.68 21.12 7.16
N LEU A 23 4.48 22.08 7.64
CA LEU A 23 5.82 21.81 8.16
C LEU A 23 5.80 20.96 9.44
N MET A 24 4.83 21.18 10.34
CA MET A 24 4.62 20.32 11.51
C MET A 24 4.16 18.91 11.13
N ALA A 25 3.31 18.77 10.10
CA ALA A 25 2.91 17.47 9.58
C ALA A 25 4.10 16.72 8.96
N MET A 26 4.95 17.40 8.19
CA MET A 26 6.18 16.82 7.63
C MET A 26 7.19 16.42 8.72
N ALA A 27 7.32 17.21 9.79
CA ALA A 27 8.20 16.91 10.92
C ALA A 27 7.68 15.76 11.81
N SER A 28 6.38 15.46 11.75
CA SER A 28 5.76 14.35 12.47
C SER A 28 5.60 13.08 11.63
N ALA A 29 5.89 13.14 10.32
CA ALA A 29 5.96 11.96 9.47
C ALA A 29 7.16 11.10 9.86
N ASP A 30 6.95 9.79 10.00
CA ASP A 30 8.00 8.81 10.23
C ASP A 30 8.16 7.96 8.96
N PRO A 31 9.16 8.26 8.11
CA PRO A 31 9.37 7.55 6.85
C PRO A 31 9.60 6.04 7.03
N GLN A 32 10.15 5.62 8.17
CA GLN A 32 10.39 4.20 8.46
C GLN A 32 9.08 3.49 8.79
N ARG A 33 8.18 4.15 9.52
CA ARG A 33 6.84 3.63 9.77
C ARG A 33 6.04 3.51 8.47
N ASP A 34 6.09 4.52 7.61
CA ASP A 34 5.37 4.50 6.33
C ASP A 34 5.91 3.42 5.38
N ARG A 35 7.23 3.25 5.33
CA ARG A 35 7.85 2.17 4.56
C ARG A 35 7.42 0.80 5.08
N ARG A 36 7.47 0.55 6.40
CA ARG A 36 7.00 -0.72 6.99
C ARG A 36 5.52 -0.99 6.69
N ALA A 37 4.68 0.03 6.74
CA ALA A 37 3.25 -0.12 6.43
C ALA A 37 3.00 -0.52 4.97
N ARG A 38 3.73 0.09 4.03
CA ARG A 38 3.68 -0.27 2.60
C ARG A 38 4.10 -1.74 2.38
N MET A 39 5.23 -2.14 2.96
CA MET A 39 5.74 -3.50 2.84
C MET A 39 4.80 -4.56 3.43
N ALA A 40 4.14 -4.24 4.54
CA ALA A 40 3.12 -5.11 5.12
C ALA A 40 1.89 -5.24 4.20
N SER A 41 1.45 -4.13 3.59
CA SER A 41 0.36 -4.12 2.61
C SER A 41 0.70 -4.94 1.37
N ASP A 42 1.92 -4.82 0.85
CA ASP A 42 2.35 -5.57 -0.32
C ASP A 42 2.45 -7.07 -0.04
N SER A 43 2.94 -7.46 1.14
CA SER A 43 2.94 -8.86 1.59
C SER A 43 1.51 -9.41 1.72
N ALA A 44 0.59 -8.63 2.29
CA ALA A 44 -0.81 -9.01 2.40
C ALA A 44 -1.49 -9.19 1.03
N ARG A 45 -1.12 -8.38 0.04
CA ARG A 45 -1.59 -8.54 -1.34
C ARG A 45 -1.14 -9.89 -1.93
N GLY A 46 0.11 -10.29 -1.73
CA GLY A 46 0.61 -11.60 -2.18
C GLY A 46 -0.19 -12.76 -1.60
N VAL A 47 -0.45 -12.73 -0.29
CA VAL A 47 -1.28 -13.74 0.39
C VAL A 47 -2.71 -13.78 -0.16
N HIS A 48 -3.32 -12.63 -0.40
CA HIS A 48 -4.67 -12.56 -0.96
C HIS A 48 -4.75 -13.15 -2.39
N LEU A 49 -3.75 -12.89 -3.22
CA LEU A 49 -3.68 -13.46 -4.57
C LEU A 49 -3.51 -14.99 -4.53
N LEU A 50 -2.71 -15.51 -3.60
CA LEU A 50 -2.59 -16.95 -3.36
C LEU A 50 -3.92 -17.59 -2.94
N ASP A 51 -4.67 -16.95 -2.02
CA ASP A 51 -5.99 -17.45 -1.60
C ASP A 51 -6.98 -17.44 -2.77
N LYS A 52 -6.98 -16.37 -3.58
CA LYS A 52 -7.82 -16.30 -4.79
C LYS A 52 -7.51 -17.42 -5.77
N LEU A 53 -6.22 -17.66 -6.07
CA LEU A 53 -5.80 -18.76 -6.94
C LEU A 53 -6.23 -20.11 -6.37
N HIS A 54 -6.03 -20.33 -5.07
CA HIS A 54 -6.39 -21.58 -4.41
C HIS A 54 -7.89 -21.88 -4.55
N ARG A 55 -8.75 -20.88 -4.30
CA ARG A 55 -10.20 -21.04 -4.46
C ARG A 55 -10.60 -21.37 -5.89
N ALA A 56 -9.97 -20.75 -6.88
CA ALA A 56 -10.22 -21.02 -8.29
C ALA A 56 -9.82 -22.47 -8.66
N VAL A 57 -8.64 -22.91 -8.23
CA VAL A 57 -8.16 -24.28 -8.43
C VAL A 57 -9.09 -25.31 -7.79
N VAL A 58 -9.57 -25.05 -6.57
CA VAL A 58 -10.56 -25.93 -5.91
C VAL A 58 -11.89 -25.97 -6.67
N ALA A 59 -12.28 -24.86 -7.30
CA ALA A 59 -13.46 -24.81 -8.18
C ALA A 59 -13.22 -25.48 -9.55
N GLY A 60 -12.01 -25.96 -9.84
CA GLY A 60 -11.65 -26.61 -11.10
C GLY A 60 -11.27 -25.64 -12.22
N GLU A 61 -11.12 -24.35 -11.93
CA GLU A 61 -10.73 -23.33 -12.90
C GLU A 61 -9.36 -22.74 -12.54
N ALA A 62 -8.36 -22.93 -13.40
CA ALA A 62 -7.11 -22.20 -13.26
C ALA A 62 -7.33 -20.76 -13.77
N ASP A 63 -7.49 -19.80 -12.86
CA ASP A 63 -7.68 -18.39 -13.20
C ASP A 63 -6.37 -17.78 -13.72
N ALA A 64 -6.24 -17.71 -15.05
CA ALA A 64 -5.09 -17.10 -15.73
C ALA A 64 -4.83 -15.66 -15.29
N ALA A 65 -5.87 -14.90 -14.93
CA ALA A 65 -5.70 -13.53 -14.43
C ALA A 65 -5.06 -13.51 -13.02
N SER A 66 -5.35 -14.50 -12.17
CA SER A 66 -4.70 -14.62 -10.86
C SER A 66 -3.24 -15.05 -10.99
N LEU A 67 -2.93 -15.96 -11.93
CA LEU A 67 -1.53 -16.34 -12.22
C LEU A 67 -0.73 -15.15 -12.75
N GLN A 68 -1.29 -14.36 -13.66
CA GLN A 68 -0.65 -13.14 -14.16
C GLN A 68 -0.41 -12.13 -13.03
N ALA A 69 -1.42 -11.89 -12.18
CA ALA A 69 -1.29 -10.97 -11.06
C ALA A 69 -0.24 -11.43 -10.02
N LEU A 70 -0.07 -12.73 -9.83
CA LEU A 70 0.98 -13.30 -8.99
C LEU A 70 2.38 -13.10 -9.59
N SER A 71 2.53 -13.27 -10.91
CA SER A 71 3.78 -13.00 -11.62
C SER A 71 4.19 -11.53 -11.49
N GLU A 72 3.25 -10.61 -11.77
CA GLU A 72 3.48 -9.16 -11.67
C GLU A 72 3.80 -8.73 -10.23
N TRP A 73 3.12 -9.33 -9.24
CA TRP A 73 3.43 -9.06 -7.84
C TRP A 73 4.84 -9.51 -7.49
N LEU A 74 5.26 -10.69 -7.93
CA LEU A 74 6.59 -11.24 -7.64
C LEU A 74 7.71 -10.38 -8.27
N GLU A 75 7.52 -9.92 -9.51
CA GLU A 75 8.48 -9.03 -10.19
C GLU A 75 8.70 -7.70 -9.46
N GLY A 76 7.66 -7.17 -8.80
CA GLY A 76 7.72 -5.93 -8.04
C GLY A 76 7.93 -6.11 -6.53
N PHE A 77 8.10 -7.34 -6.04
CA PHE A 77 8.14 -7.62 -4.60
C PHE A 77 9.50 -7.29 -3.99
N GLU A 78 9.50 -6.43 -2.97
CA GLU A 78 10.70 -6.11 -2.20
C GLU A 78 10.66 -6.78 -0.82
N VAL A 79 11.78 -7.41 -0.45
CA VAL A 79 11.93 -8.04 0.86
C VAL A 79 12.13 -6.98 1.96
N PRO A 80 11.36 -7.03 3.07
CA PRO A 80 11.56 -6.16 4.23
C PRO A 80 12.95 -6.24 4.86
N ASP A 81 13.43 -5.11 5.38
CA ASP A 81 14.69 -5.08 6.16
C ASP A 81 14.51 -5.68 7.56
N ASP A 82 13.29 -5.60 8.11
CA ASP A 82 12.96 -6.21 9.39
C ASP A 82 13.12 -7.74 9.29
N PRO A 83 13.99 -8.38 10.09
CA PRO A 83 14.32 -9.79 9.91
C PRO A 83 13.13 -10.74 10.04
N HIS A 84 12.16 -10.42 10.89
CA HIS A 84 10.99 -11.25 11.10
C HIS A 84 10.03 -11.16 9.90
N LEU A 85 9.75 -9.95 9.43
CA LEU A 85 8.96 -9.73 8.23
C LEU A 85 9.66 -10.26 6.97
N ALA A 86 10.99 -10.18 6.92
CA ALA A 86 11.80 -10.70 5.82
C ALA A 86 11.66 -12.23 5.66
N ALA A 87 11.59 -12.95 6.78
CA ALA A 87 11.38 -14.40 6.77
C ALA A 87 10.01 -14.74 6.17
N LEU A 88 8.95 -14.10 6.66
CA LEU A 88 7.59 -14.30 6.16
C LEU A 88 7.46 -13.90 4.68
N ALA A 89 8.06 -12.78 4.29
CA ALA A 89 8.10 -12.30 2.92
C ALA A 89 8.71 -13.34 1.96
N ARG A 90 9.84 -13.95 2.34
CA ARG A 90 10.49 -15.00 1.56
C ARG A 90 9.63 -16.26 1.45
N ASP A 91 8.97 -16.66 2.54
CA ASP A 91 8.07 -17.82 2.52
C ASP A 91 6.88 -17.59 1.57
N ILE A 92 6.30 -16.38 1.57
CA ILE A 92 5.22 -16.00 0.64
C ILE A 92 5.74 -16.05 -0.80
N ALA A 93 6.88 -15.41 -1.09
CA ALA A 93 7.46 -15.38 -2.43
C ALA A 93 7.75 -16.80 -2.96
N LEU A 94 8.39 -17.65 -2.15
CA LEU A 94 8.64 -19.04 -2.51
C LEU A 94 7.34 -19.80 -2.81
N ARG A 95 6.28 -19.56 -2.02
CA ARG A 95 4.98 -20.19 -2.30
C ARG A 95 4.40 -19.73 -3.63
N VAL A 96 4.50 -18.44 -3.96
CA VAL A 96 4.08 -17.90 -5.25
C VAL A 96 4.85 -18.55 -6.39
N GLU A 97 6.17 -18.61 -6.31
CA GLU A 97 7.04 -19.25 -7.31
C GLU A 97 6.65 -20.71 -7.55
N VAL A 98 6.45 -21.48 -6.47
CA VAL A 98 6.05 -22.88 -6.55
C VAL A 98 4.68 -23.05 -7.22
N GLU A 99 3.70 -22.21 -6.88
CA GLU A 99 2.39 -22.28 -7.51
C GLU A 99 2.45 -21.93 -8.99
N LEU A 100 3.17 -20.87 -9.37
CA LEU A 100 3.39 -20.53 -10.79
C LEU A 100 4.04 -21.70 -11.55
N ALA A 101 5.08 -22.31 -10.98
CA ALA A 101 5.79 -23.43 -11.60
C ALA A 101 4.90 -24.67 -11.80
N LYS A 102 4.00 -24.99 -10.86
CA LYS A 102 3.05 -26.10 -11.02
C LYS A 102 2.12 -25.89 -12.22
N HIS A 103 1.66 -24.66 -12.42
CA HIS A 103 0.77 -24.30 -13.53
C HIS A 103 1.50 -24.17 -14.87
N GLU A 104 2.81 -23.92 -14.85
CA GLU A 104 3.65 -23.98 -16.06
C GLU A 104 3.96 -25.42 -16.47
N ALA A 105 4.35 -26.28 -15.52
CA ALA A 105 4.71 -27.68 -15.77
C ALA A 105 3.50 -28.59 -16.10
N GLY A 106 2.27 -28.16 -15.78
CA GLY A 106 1.04 -28.85 -16.09
C GLY A 106 0.40 -28.51 -17.44
N ARG A 107 1.06 -27.68 -18.28
CA ARG A 107 0.65 -27.37 -19.66
C ARG A 107 1.25 -28.33 -20.68
#